data_AF-A0A2V8QB33-F1
#
_entry.id   AF-A0A2V8QB33-F1
#
_cell.length_a   1.000
_cell.length_b   1.000
_cell.length_c   1.000
_cell.angle_alpha   90.00
_cell.angle_beta   90.00
_cell.angle_gamma   90.00
#
_symmetry.space_group_name_H-M   'P 1'
#
loop_
_entity.id
_entity.type
_entity.pdbx_description
1 polymer ?
#
loop_
_entity_poly.entity_id
_entity_poly.type
_entity_poly.pdbx_seq_one_letter_code
_entity_poly.pdbx_strand_id
1 'polypeptide(L)'
;MVPGAIFPDYELSDHSAKRRKLSELQGQDPMVLILSRGGFCPKERRQAEGLVQLHREIEVGYCRLVTISTDNITQTNEYRSGVGAHWPFLSDAGRIVQKDLDIAEFTDTVHNP
;
A
#
# COMPACT_ATOMS: atom_id res chain seq x y z
N MET A 1 4.15 -17.16 -1.60
CA MET A 1 2.84 -17.20 -0.93
C MET A 1 1.93 -18.22 -1.61
N VAL A 2 0.99 -18.83 -0.87
CA VAL A 2 0.00 -19.81 -1.40
C VAL A 2 -1.41 -19.30 -1.11
N PRO A 3 -2.37 -19.35 -2.05
CA PRO A 3 -3.76 -18.99 -1.77
C PRO A 3 -4.34 -19.74 -0.57
N GLY A 4 -5.07 -19.04 0.30
CA GLY A 4 -5.62 -19.59 1.55
C GLY A 4 -4.68 -19.55 2.76
N ALA A 5 -3.39 -19.23 2.56
CA ALA A 5 -2.49 -18.95 3.68
C ALA A 5 -2.83 -17.60 4.35
N ILE A 6 -2.53 -17.48 5.64
CA ILE A 6 -2.63 -16.22 6.37
C ILE A 6 -1.52 -15.29 5.87
N PHE A 7 -1.90 -14.09 5.44
CA PHE A 7 -0.93 -13.07 5.05
C PHE A 7 -0.23 -12.49 6.30
N PRO A 8 1.10 -12.23 6.27
CA PRO A 8 1.80 -11.72 7.45
C PRO A 8 1.23 -10.39 7.96
N ASP A 9 1.05 -10.29 9.27
CA ASP A 9 0.50 -9.09 9.92
C ASP A 9 1.58 -8.02 10.13
N TYR A 10 2.00 -7.38 9.04
CA TYR A 10 3.02 -6.34 9.09
C TYR A 10 2.55 -5.13 9.90
N GLU A 11 3.47 -4.57 10.67
CA GLU A 11 3.30 -3.27 11.34
C GLU A 11 4.16 -2.23 10.62
N LEU A 12 3.53 -1.21 10.04
CA LEU A 12 4.18 -0.18 9.26
C LEU A 12 3.71 1.21 9.67
N SER A 13 4.48 2.25 9.32
CA SER A 13 4.09 3.63 9.59
C SER A 13 3.12 4.10 8.51
N ASP A 14 1.98 4.66 8.90
CA ASP A 14 1.05 5.29 7.98
C ASP A 14 1.49 6.69 7.56
N HIS A 15 0.75 7.29 6.63
CA HIS A 15 0.93 8.67 6.15
C HIS A 15 0.87 9.76 7.24
N SER A 16 0.43 9.44 8.46
CA SER A 16 0.45 10.32 9.64
C SER A 16 1.59 10.00 10.62
N ALA A 17 2.54 9.15 10.21
CA ALA A 17 3.63 8.61 11.00
C ALA A 17 3.20 7.70 12.17
N LYS A 18 1.94 7.28 12.24
CA LYS A 18 1.46 6.33 13.25
C LYS A 18 1.74 4.90 12.79
N ARG A 19 2.25 4.07 13.69
CA ARG A 19 2.43 2.63 13.45
C ARG A 19 1.06 1.94 13.45
N ARG A 20 0.77 1.16 12.41
CA ARG A 20 -0.49 0.42 12.22
C ARG A 20 -0.19 -0.99 11.78
N LYS A 21 -0.94 -1.94 12.32
CA LYS A 21 -0.94 -3.34 11.87
C LYS A 21 -1.93 -3.55 10.74
N LEU A 22 -1.64 -4.49 9.84
CA LEU A 22 -2.59 -4.85 8.78
C LEU A 22 -3.89 -5.42 9.38
N SER A 23 -3.79 -6.25 10.40
CA SER A 23 -4.95 -6.80 11.12
C SER A 23 -5.81 -5.72 11.79
N GLU A 24 -5.20 -4.66 12.32
CA GLU A 24 -5.91 -3.50 12.89
C GLU A 24 -6.69 -2.75 11.79
N LEU A 25 -6.06 -2.51 10.64
CA LEU A 25 -6.70 -1.82 9.51
C LEU A 25 -7.77 -2.69 8.84
N GLN A 26 -7.61 -4.00 8.88
CA GLN A 26 -8.55 -4.98 8.34
C GLN A 26 -9.82 -5.06 9.18
N GLY A 27 -9.67 -5.19 10.50
CA GLY A 27 -10.81 -5.50 11.38
C GLY A 27 -11.45 -6.84 11.01
N GLN A 28 -12.77 -6.86 10.85
CA GLN A 28 -13.53 -8.06 10.51
C GLN A 28 -13.83 -8.20 9.01
N ASP A 29 -13.43 -7.19 8.23
CA ASP A 29 -13.75 -7.06 6.82
C ASP A 29 -12.67 -7.71 5.94
N PRO A 30 -13.00 -8.16 4.71
CA PRO A 30 -11.99 -8.43 3.70
C PRO A 30 -11.12 -7.21 3.43
N MET A 31 -9.85 -7.41 3.07
CA MET A 31 -8.94 -6.35 2.68
C MET A 31 -8.34 -6.61 1.30
N VAL A 32 -8.35 -5.59 0.46
CA VAL A 32 -7.50 -5.48 -0.73
C VAL A 32 -6.22 -4.75 -0.32
N LEU A 33 -5.08 -5.43 -0.48
CA LEU A 33 -3.76 -4.86 -0.23
C LEU A 33 -3.07 -4.56 -1.55
N ILE A 34 -2.70 -3.30 -1.76
CA ILE A 34 -1.96 -2.84 -2.93
C ILE A 34 -0.49 -2.67 -2.54
N LEU A 35 0.39 -3.43 -3.19
CA LEU A 35 1.83 -3.28 -3.04
C LEU A 35 2.33 -2.37 -4.17
N SER A 36 2.70 -1.15 -3.83
CA SER A 36 3.14 -0.11 -4.75
C SER A 36 4.65 0.08 -4.67
N ARG A 37 5.24 0.38 -5.82
CA ARG A 37 6.67 0.75 -5.95
C ARG A 37 6.94 2.22 -5.61
N GLY A 38 5.89 3.00 -5.40
CA GLY A 38 5.98 4.41 -5.02
C GLY A 38 5.40 5.41 -6.02
N GLY A 39 5.14 6.61 -5.52
CA GLY A 39 4.36 7.65 -6.21
C GLY A 39 5.08 8.37 -7.35
N PHE A 40 6.36 8.06 -7.58
CA PHE A 40 7.15 8.65 -8.66
C PHE A 40 6.79 8.07 -10.03
N CYS A 41 6.28 6.83 -10.08
CA CYS A 41 5.97 6.16 -11.33
C CYS A 41 4.60 6.63 -11.89
N PRO A 42 4.53 7.14 -13.13
CA PRO A 42 3.26 7.56 -13.74
C PRO A 42 2.21 6.45 -13.82
N LYS A 43 2.65 5.19 -13.94
CA LYS A 43 1.77 4.01 -13.99
C LYS A 43 1.09 3.76 -12.65
N GLU A 44 1.83 3.89 -11.54
CA GLU A 44 1.31 3.75 -10.17
C GLU A 44 0.30 4.85 -9.88
N ARG A 45 0.56 6.10 -10.29
CA ARG A 45 -0.40 7.21 -10.15
C ARG A 45 -1.68 6.93 -10.91
N ARG A 46 -1.58 6.53 -12.18
CA ARG A 46 -2.75 6.22 -13.01
C ARG A 46 -3.56 5.04 -12.46
N GLN A 47 -2.90 4.02 -11.90
CA GLN A 47 -3.59 2.90 -11.23
C GLN A 47 -4.32 3.37 -9.98
N ALA A 48 -3.68 4.17 -9.12
CA ALA A 48 -4.30 4.70 -7.91
C ALA A 48 -5.49 5.62 -8.20
N GLU A 49 -5.44 6.44 -9.25
CA GLU A 49 -6.59 7.21 -9.72
C GLU A 49 -7.79 6.30 -10.06
N GLY A 50 -7.52 5.14 -10.69
CA GLY A 50 -8.56 4.13 -10.94
C GLY A 50 -9.14 3.55 -9.65
N LEU A 51 -8.29 3.28 -8.66
CA LEU A 51 -8.71 2.81 -7.34
C LEU A 51 -9.56 3.85 -6.61
N VAL A 52 -9.26 5.14 -6.74
CA VAL A 52 -10.08 6.24 -6.18
C VAL A 52 -11.50 6.19 -6.75
N GLN A 53 -11.65 5.99 -8.06
CA GLN A 53 -12.98 5.88 -8.68
C GLN A 53 -13.74 4.63 -8.19
N LEU A 54 -13.03 3.53 -7.91
CA LEU A 54 -13.62 2.27 -7.43
C LEU A 54 -13.88 2.26 -5.91
N HIS A 55 -13.20 3.12 -5.13
CA HIS A 55 -13.16 3.04 -3.67
C HIS A 55 -14.55 3.06 -3.04
N ARG A 56 -15.48 3.84 -3.60
CA ARG A 56 -16.87 3.90 -3.13
C ARG A 56 -17.56 2.53 -3.17
N GLU A 57 -17.34 1.76 -4.23
CA GLU A 57 -17.94 0.43 -4.37
C GLU A 57 -17.28 -0.58 -3.42
N ILE A 58 -15.97 -0.45 -3.20
CA ILE A 58 -15.21 -1.25 -2.21
C ILE A 58 -15.77 -1.05 -0.80
N GLU A 59 -16.03 0.21 -0.41
CA GLU A 59 -16.59 0.54 0.91
C GLU A 59 -18.01 0.00 1.08
N VAL A 60 -18.88 0.11 0.06
CA VAL A 60 -20.23 -0.47 0.09
C VAL A 60 -20.20 -1.99 0.20
N GLY A 61 -19.19 -2.63 -0.41
CA GLY A 61 -18.95 -4.06 -0.31
C GLY A 61 -18.36 -4.54 1.02
N TYR A 62 -18.26 -3.67 2.03
CA TYR A 62 -17.60 -3.96 3.31
C TYR A 62 -16.17 -4.47 3.14
N CYS A 63 -15.42 -3.87 2.23
CA CYS A 63 -14.02 -4.23 1.99
C CYS A 63 -13.11 -3.05 2.35
N ARG A 64 -11.95 -3.35 2.91
CA ARG A 64 -10.89 -2.38 3.20
C ARG A 64 -9.92 -2.29 2.03
N LEU A 65 -9.39 -1.10 1.79
CA LEU A 65 -8.30 -0.88 0.85
C LEU A 65 -7.10 -0.33 1.62
N VAL A 66 -5.92 -0.90 1.43
CA VAL A 66 -4.66 -0.41 2.01
C VAL A 66 -3.59 -0.44 0.93
N THR A 67 -2.78 0.61 0.85
CA THR A 67 -1.60 0.64 -0.02
C THR A 67 -0.34 0.61 0.83
N ILE A 68 0.60 -0.29 0.52
CA ILE A 68 1.98 -0.25 1.03
C ILE A 68 2.87 0.27 -0.09
N SER A 69 3.68 1.30 0.20
CA SER A 69 4.68 1.84 -0.71
C SER A 69 6.07 1.66 -0.12
N THR A 70 7.10 1.45 -0.95
CA THR A 70 8.51 1.47 -0.50
C THR A 70 9.08 2.88 -0.31
N ASP A 71 8.28 3.91 -0.62
CA ASP A 71 8.56 5.31 -0.31
C ASP A 71 8.68 5.56 1.20
N ASN A 72 9.38 6.63 1.58
CA ASN A 72 9.33 7.13 2.95
C ASN A 72 7.97 7.75 3.30
N ILE A 73 7.75 8.06 4.57
CA ILE A 73 6.45 8.59 5.06
C ILE A 73 6.04 9.87 4.31
N THR A 74 6.98 10.78 4.08
CA THR A 74 6.71 12.06 3.38
C THR A 74 6.26 11.81 1.95
N GLN A 75 7.03 11.03 1.19
CA GLN A 75 6.72 10.67 -0.20
C GLN A 75 5.42 9.86 -0.30
N THR A 76 5.19 8.93 0.64
CA THR A 76 3.95 8.16 0.74
C THR A 76 2.74 9.08 0.94
N ASN A 77 2.87 10.09 1.80
CA ASN A 77 1.79 11.04 2.05
C ASN A 77 1.56 11.98 0.85
N GLU A 78 2.64 12.43 0.19
CA GLU A 78 2.56 13.21 -1.05
C GLU A 78 1.87 12.42 -2.16
N TYR A 79 2.20 11.14 -2.31
CA TYR A 79 1.57 10.26 -3.27
C TYR A 79 0.07 10.11 -2.99
N ARG A 80 -0.29 9.71 -1.77
CA ARG A 80 -1.69 9.55 -1.34
C ARG A 80 -2.50 10.83 -1.57
N SER A 81 -1.96 11.97 -1.16
CA SER A 81 -2.63 13.27 -1.29
C SER A 81 -2.71 13.69 -2.77
N GLY A 82 -1.66 13.45 -3.54
CA GLY A 82 -1.57 13.82 -4.95
C GLY A 82 -2.52 13.06 -5.87
N VAL A 83 -3.00 11.88 -5.48
CA VAL A 83 -4.06 11.15 -6.21
C VAL A 83 -5.45 11.32 -5.58
N GLY A 84 -5.56 12.01 -4.44
CA GLY A 84 -6.83 12.16 -3.73
C GLY A 84 -7.33 10.88 -3.07
N ALA A 85 -6.44 9.98 -2.65
CA ALA A 85 -6.84 8.73 -2.01
C ALA A 85 -7.31 8.95 -0.57
N HIS A 86 -8.39 8.26 -0.20
CA HIS A 86 -9.05 8.38 1.10
C HIS A 86 -8.78 7.20 2.05
N TRP A 87 -8.01 6.21 1.60
CA TRP A 87 -7.65 5.04 2.40
C TRP A 87 -6.22 5.13 2.96
N PRO A 88 -5.85 4.26 3.92
CA PRO A 88 -4.52 4.25 4.50
C PRO A 88 -3.42 3.89 3.49
N PHE A 89 -2.38 4.71 3.44
CA PHE A 89 -1.10 4.38 2.83
C PHE A 89 -0.07 4.14 3.93
N LEU A 90 0.69 3.06 3.79
CA LEU A 90 1.74 2.61 4.70
C LEU A 90 3.10 2.69 4.00
N SER A 91 4.12 3.14 4.73
CA SER A 91 5.50 3.30 4.27
C SER A 91 6.34 2.09 4.70
N ASP A 92 6.80 1.31 3.73
CA ASP A 92 7.79 0.24 3.83
C ASP A 92 9.19 0.74 3.35
N ALA A 93 9.63 1.89 3.86
CA ALA A 93 10.95 2.45 3.55
C ALA A 93 12.12 1.47 3.84
N GLY A 94 11.92 0.57 4.82
CA GLY A 94 12.88 -0.47 5.19
C GLY A 94 12.90 -1.67 4.23
N ARG A 95 11.95 -1.75 3.30
CA ARG A 95 11.77 -2.85 2.33
C ARG A 95 11.59 -4.20 3.03
N ILE A 96 10.93 -4.20 4.18
CA ILE A 96 10.67 -5.43 4.94
C ILE A 96 9.68 -6.28 4.15
N VAL A 97 8.55 -5.69 3.76
CA VAL A 97 7.50 -6.39 3.00
C VAL A 97 8.01 -6.81 1.63
N GLN A 98 8.71 -5.92 0.94
CA GLN A 98 9.30 -6.20 -0.38
C GLN A 98 10.23 -7.42 -0.35
N LYS A 99 11.13 -7.49 0.65
CA LYS A 99 12.09 -8.59 0.80
C LYS A 99 11.44 -9.88 1.28
N ASP A 100 10.58 -9.79 2.29
CA ASP A 100 9.90 -10.96 2.86
C ASP A 100 9.00 -11.66 1.84
N LEU A 101 8.44 -10.90 0.89
CA LEU A 101 7.61 -11.44 -0.19
C LEU A 101 8.39 -11.77 -1.47
N ASP A 102 9.68 -11.43 -1.54
CA ASP A 102 10.55 -11.64 -2.70
C ASP A 102 10.00 -11.04 -4.01
N ILE A 103 9.58 -9.76 -3.94
CA ILE A 103 8.91 -9.04 -5.04
C ILE A 103 9.71 -7.84 -5.56
N ALA A 104 11.02 -7.82 -5.33
CA ALA A 104 11.88 -6.71 -5.71
C ALA A 104 11.86 -6.44 -7.22
N GLU A 105 11.70 -5.16 -7.61
CA GLU A 105 11.85 -4.77 -9.01
C GLU A 105 13.34 -4.69 -9.38
N PHE A 106 13.77 -5.57 -10.28
CA PHE A 106 15.18 -5.73 -10.64
C PHE A 106 15.64 -4.80 -11.79
N THR A 107 14.74 -4.04 -12.40
CA THR A 107 15.05 -3.18 -13.56
C THR A 107 15.47 -1.76 -13.18
N ASP A 108 15.06 -1.27 -12.01
CA ASP A 108 15.44 0.05 -11.50
C ASP A 108 16.49 -0.09 -10.41
N THR A 109 17.76 -0.11 -10.83
CA THR A 109 18.89 -0.27 -9.92
C THR A 109 19.20 0.98 -9.09
N VAL A 110 18.64 2.13 -9.46
CA VAL A 110 18.92 3.43 -8.82
C VAL A 110 17.99 3.65 -7.64
N HIS A 111 16.70 3.42 -7.84
CA HIS A 111 15.69 3.63 -6.81
C HIS A 111 15.42 2.36 -6.00
N ASN A 112 15.77 1.19 -6.56
CA ASN A 112 15.55 -0.13 -5.97
C ASN A 112 14.17 -0.22 -5.28
N PRO A 113 13.08 0.09 -6.01
CA PRO A 113 11.76 0.26 -5.44
C PRO A 113 11.13 -1.07 -5.03
#